data_AF-A0A2V8V4Q2-F1
#
_entry.id   AF-A0A2V8V4Q2-F1
#
_cell.length_a   1.000
_cell.length_b   1.000
_cell.length_c   1.000
_cell.angle_alpha   90.00
_cell.angle_beta   90.00
_cell.angle_gamma   90.00
#
_symmetry.space_group_name_H-M   'P 1'
#
loop_
_entity.id
_entity.type
_entity.pdbx_description
1 polymer ?
#
loop_
_entity_poly.entity_id
_entity_poly.type
_entity_poly.pdbx_seq_one_letter_code
_entity_poly.pdbx_strand_id
1 'polypeptide(L)'
;MGRSNLCRQNAKLAGCPDGIAMDARPALISVARALREQGLEAILIGNAAAALQGAPLTTLDLDLLFRKSPGNLKKLKAIARGLGAVILKPYYPVSDLFRLVRDEDSLQLDFMSVIHGVRSYDALRSRATKIDLGGEQILVAALSDIIASKRAANRTRDRAVLDVLKKTLAEQEVAARRKIEGPRNRK
;
A
#
# COMPACT_ATOMS: atom_id res chain seq x y z
N MET A 1 -9.48 16.89 51.28
CA MET A 1 -9.93 17.74 50.15
C MET A 1 -8.75 17.97 49.22
N GLY A 2 -8.91 17.66 47.91
CA GLY A 2 -7.96 17.99 46.81
C GLY A 2 -6.86 16.94 46.57
N ARG A 3 -7.09 15.90 45.74
CA ARG A 3 -6.84 15.83 44.27
C ARG A 3 -5.36 15.97 43.91
N SER A 4 -4.64 14.85 43.67
CA SER A 4 -4.51 14.11 42.39
C SER A 4 -3.74 14.88 41.31
N ASN A 5 -2.57 14.34 40.94
CA ASN A 5 -1.91 14.39 39.62
C ASN A 5 -0.54 13.72 39.77
N LEU A 6 0.02 12.95 38.85
CA LEU A 6 -0.47 12.28 37.64
C LEU A 6 0.70 11.35 37.26
N CYS A 7 0.38 10.08 37.03
CA CYS A 7 1.04 9.13 36.14
C CYS A 7 2.57 9.29 35.91
N ARG A 8 3.37 8.54 36.69
CA ARG A 8 4.74 8.18 36.32
C ARG A 8 4.73 6.99 35.36
N GLN A 9 5.75 6.97 34.50
CA GLN A 9 6.42 5.82 33.86
C GLN A 9 5.91 5.33 32.50
N ASN A 10 6.56 5.85 31.46
CA ASN A 10 7.43 5.11 30.53
C ASN A 10 7.12 3.61 30.34
N ALA A 11 6.40 3.29 29.27
CA ALA A 11 6.44 1.96 28.66
C ALA A 11 7.38 1.99 27.44
N LYS A 12 8.53 1.36 27.63
CA LYS A 12 9.59 1.12 26.65
C LYS A 12 9.05 0.48 25.38
N LEU A 13 9.40 1.07 24.24
CA LEU A 13 9.59 0.33 22.99
C LEU A 13 10.83 -0.55 23.20
N ALA A 14 10.61 -1.80 23.62
CA ALA A 14 11.64 -2.81 23.72
C ALA A 14 12.00 -3.30 22.31
N GLY A 15 13.29 -3.22 21.99
CA GLY A 15 13.85 -3.55 20.69
C GLY A 15 13.75 -5.04 20.34
N CYS A 16 13.70 -5.30 19.04
CA CYS A 16 14.08 -6.59 18.47
C CYS A 16 15.58 -6.51 18.11
N PRO A 17 16.36 -7.55 18.45
CA PRO A 17 17.78 -7.62 18.15
C PRO A 17 17.99 -7.81 16.63
N ASP A 18 19.16 -7.39 16.16
CA ASP A 18 19.62 -7.49 14.77
C ASP A 18 19.44 -8.89 14.18
N GLY A 19 18.30 -9.05 13.51
CA GLY A 19 17.98 -10.05 12.53
C GLY A 19 17.09 -9.32 11.54
N ILE A 20 17.43 -9.35 10.26
CA ILE A 20 16.76 -8.57 9.20
C ILE A 20 15.30 -9.04 9.09
N ALA A 21 14.44 -8.52 9.95
CA ALA A 21 13.01 -8.46 9.73
C ALA A 21 12.84 -7.43 8.63
N MET A 22 12.44 -7.89 7.44
CA MET A 22 12.19 -6.98 6.32
C MET A 22 11.00 -6.08 6.63
N ASP A 23 11.30 -4.90 7.15
CA ASP A 23 10.33 -3.82 7.33
C ASP A 23 10.21 -3.05 6.01
N ALA A 24 9.08 -3.18 5.33
CA ALA A 24 8.79 -2.41 4.11
C ALA A 24 8.43 -0.94 4.41
N ARG A 25 8.27 -0.56 5.68
CA ARG A 25 7.82 0.79 6.09
C ARG A 25 8.78 1.90 5.67
N PRO A 26 10.12 1.80 5.83
CA PRO A 26 11.03 2.84 5.35
C PRO A 26 10.93 3.06 3.84
N ALA A 27 10.81 1.97 3.06
CA ALA A 27 10.59 2.04 1.62
C ALA A 27 9.27 2.74 1.28
N LEU A 28 8.17 2.37 1.93
CA LEU A 28 6.86 3.01 1.75
C LEU A 28 6.88 4.51 2.07
N ILE A 29 7.56 4.93 3.15
CA ILE A 29 7.73 6.35 3.50
C ILE A 29 8.51 7.09 2.43
N SER A 30 9.61 6.49 1.96
CA SER A 30 10.44 7.08 0.91
C SER A 30 9.66 7.27 -0.39
N VAL A 31 8.87 6.27 -0.77
CA VAL A 31 8.00 6.32 -1.96
C VAL A 31 6.87 7.34 -1.80
N ALA A 32 6.18 7.36 -0.66
CA ALA A 32 5.11 8.31 -0.39
C ALA A 32 5.61 9.77 -0.47
N ARG A 33 6.78 10.04 0.12
CA ARG A 33 7.47 11.33 0.01
C ARG A 33 7.80 11.69 -1.44
N ALA A 34 8.41 10.78 -2.20
CA ALA A 34 8.76 11.04 -3.60
C ALA A 34 7.52 11.32 -4.48
N LEU A 35 6.43 10.59 -4.24
CA LEU A 35 5.13 10.84 -4.91
C LEU A 35 4.60 12.24 -4.57
N ARG A 36 4.62 12.62 -3.29
CA ARG A 36 4.19 13.94 -2.81
C ARG A 36 5.02 15.07 -3.43
N GLU A 37 6.35 14.96 -3.37
CA GLU A 37 7.27 15.99 -3.89
C GLU A 37 7.12 16.23 -5.39
N GLN A 38 6.84 15.17 -6.16
CA GLN A 38 6.61 15.27 -7.61
C GLN A 38 5.14 15.52 -7.97
N GLY A 39 4.24 15.55 -6.98
CA GLY A 39 2.81 15.67 -7.18
C GLY A 39 2.25 14.58 -8.11
N LEU A 40 2.82 13.37 -8.05
CA LEU A 40 2.30 12.23 -8.80
C LEU A 40 1.32 11.48 -7.91
N GLU A 41 0.06 11.51 -8.32
CA GLU A 41 -0.94 10.70 -7.66
C GLU A 41 -0.88 9.27 -8.17
N ALA A 42 -0.74 8.34 -7.22
CA ALA A 42 -0.73 6.91 -7.46
C ALA A 42 -1.44 6.20 -6.30
N ILE A 43 -2.05 5.06 -6.60
CA ILE A 43 -2.77 4.22 -5.64
C ILE A 43 -1.97 2.95 -5.46
N LEU A 44 -1.52 2.68 -4.22
CA LEU A 44 -0.91 1.42 -3.85
C LEU A 44 -1.94 0.30 -3.98
N ILE A 45 -1.57 -0.76 -4.69
CA ILE A 45 -2.37 -1.95 -4.92
C ILE A 45 -1.58 -3.21 -4.51
N GLY A 46 -2.07 -4.39 -4.91
CA GLY A 46 -1.32 -5.63 -4.76
C GLY A 46 -1.20 -6.08 -3.30
N ASN A 47 -0.19 -6.91 -3.03
CA ASN A 47 -0.01 -7.54 -1.73
C ASN A 47 0.43 -6.51 -0.66
N ALA A 48 1.20 -5.49 -1.03
CA ALA A 48 1.64 -4.44 -0.10
C ALA A 48 0.44 -3.63 0.42
N ALA A 49 -0.49 -3.26 -0.47
CA ALA A 49 -1.73 -2.61 -0.08
C ALA A 49 -2.61 -3.47 0.83
N ALA A 50 -2.66 -4.78 0.58
CA ALA A 50 -3.39 -5.71 1.44
C ALA A 50 -2.73 -5.86 2.82
N ALA A 51 -1.39 -5.90 2.87
CA ALA A 51 -0.63 -5.99 4.11
C ALA A 51 -0.87 -4.76 5.00
N LEU A 52 -0.87 -3.55 4.43
CA LEU A 52 -1.24 -2.32 5.16
C LEU A 52 -2.67 -2.33 5.70
N GLN A 53 -3.52 -3.21 5.18
CA GLN A 53 -4.90 -3.42 5.61
C GLN A 53 -5.05 -4.60 6.58
N GLY A 54 -3.95 -5.20 7.04
CA GLY A 54 -3.94 -6.29 8.02
C GLY A 54 -3.96 -7.70 7.44
N ALA A 55 -3.82 -7.85 6.12
CA ALA A 55 -3.61 -9.18 5.55
C ALA A 55 -2.21 -9.69 5.95
N PRO A 56 -2.07 -10.94 6.41
CA PRO A 56 -0.78 -11.51 6.83
C PRO A 56 0.06 -11.92 5.61
N LEU A 57 0.39 -10.95 4.75
CA LEU A 57 1.19 -11.13 3.55
C LEU A 57 2.51 -10.38 3.71
N THR A 58 3.60 -11.03 3.32
CA THR A 58 4.92 -10.41 3.21
C THR A 58 5.26 -10.17 1.74
N THR A 59 5.64 -8.94 1.40
CA THR A 59 6.09 -8.57 0.06
C THR A 59 6.97 -7.33 0.14
N LEU A 60 7.94 -7.25 -0.76
CA LEU A 60 8.75 -6.05 -0.99
C LEU A 60 8.32 -5.31 -2.25
N ASP A 61 7.65 -6.02 -3.16
CA ASP A 61 7.13 -5.43 -4.39
C ASP A 61 6.05 -4.40 -4.04
N LEU A 62 6.27 -3.15 -4.49
CA LEU A 62 5.29 -2.07 -4.36
C LEU A 62 4.65 -1.80 -5.72
N ASP A 63 3.40 -2.24 -5.86
CA ASP A 63 2.59 -2.05 -7.06
C ASP A 63 1.76 -0.77 -6.93
N LEU A 64 1.85 0.11 -7.92
CA LEU A 64 1.18 1.42 -7.94
C LEU A 64 0.36 1.57 -9.22
N LEU A 65 -0.94 1.82 -9.09
CA LEU A 65 -1.76 2.25 -10.22
C LEU A 65 -1.67 3.77 -10.36
N PHE A 66 -1.40 4.27 -11.56
CA PHE A 66 -1.34 5.72 -11.85
C PHE A 66 -2.01 6.05 -13.17
N ARG A 67 -2.35 7.34 -13.38
CA ARG A 67 -2.86 7.82 -14.67
C ARG A 67 -1.71 8.03 -15.65
N LYS A 68 -1.64 7.27 -16.74
CA LYS A 68 -0.68 7.50 -17.82
C LYS A 68 -1.00 8.80 -18.55
N SER A 69 -0.09 9.74 -18.52
CA SER A 69 -0.12 10.98 -19.32
C SER A 69 1.32 11.46 -19.54
N PRO A 70 1.61 12.27 -20.57
CA PRO A 70 2.94 12.83 -20.76
C PRO A 70 3.46 13.57 -19.52
N GLY A 71 2.59 14.30 -18.81
CA GLY A 71 2.93 14.99 -17.56
C GLY A 71 3.30 14.01 -16.43
N ASN A 72 2.51 12.96 -16.24
CA ASN A 72 2.77 11.97 -15.20
C ASN A 72 4.01 11.11 -15.50
N LEU A 73 4.32 10.86 -16.78
CA LEU A 73 5.57 10.20 -17.16
C LEU A 73 6.80 11.06 -16.89
N LYS A 74 6.70 12.40 -17.01
CA LYS A 74 7.79 13.31 -16.59
C LYS A 74 7.98 13.25 -15.08
N LYS A 75 6.90 13.25 -14.30
CA LYS A 75 6.94 13.10 -12.84
C LYS A 75 7.55 11.76 -12.42
N LEU A 76 7.15 10.67 -13.06
CA LEU A 76 7.71 9.33 -12.82
C LEU A 76 9.24 9.28 -13.03
N LYS A 77 9.74 9.92 -14.09
CA LYS A 77 11.19 10.08 -14.30
C LYS A 77 11.88 10.89 -13.20
N ALA A 78 11.20 11.92 -12.69
CA ALA A 78 11.73 12.72 -11.58
C ALA A 78 11.73 11.91 -10.27
N ILE A 79 10.71 11.10 -10.00
CA ILE A 79 10.66 10.15 -8.87
C ILE A 79 11.83 9.17 -8.95
N ALA A 80 12.05 8.54 -10.10
CA ALA A 80 13.16 7.61 -10.27
C ALA A 80 14.51 8.27 -9.93
N ARG A 81 14.76 9.48 -10.46
CA ARG A 81 15.97 10.24 -10.12
C ARG A 81 16.07 10.59 -8.63
N GLY A 82 14.97 11.06 -8.02
CA GLY A 82 14.95 11.42 -6.60
C GLY A 82 15.15 10.22 -5.66
N LEU A 83 14.74 9.03 -6.10
CA LEU A 83 14.98 7.80 -5.38
C LEU A 83 16.37 7.19 -5.67
N GLY A 84 17.10 7.67 -6.68
CA GLY A 84 18.31 6.97 -7.16
C GLY A 84 18.00 5.66 -7.88
N ALA A 85 16.78 5.48 -8.38
CA ALA A 85 16.33 4.27 -9.06
C ALA A 85 16.48 4.39 -10.59
N VAL A 86 16.71 3.24 -11.23
CA VAL A 86 16.72 3.10 -12.69
C VAL A 86 15.34 2.67 -13.18
N ILE A 87 14.86 3.31 -14.24
CA ILE A 87 13.60 2.91 -14.91
C ILE A 87 13.90 1.81 -15.92
N LEU A 88 13.44 0.60 -15.65
CA LEU A 88 13.37 -0.47 -16.61
C LEU A 88 12.09 -0.31 -17.43
N LYS A 89 12.25 -0.01 -18.72
CA LYS A 89 11.14 -0.06 -19.67
C LYS A 89 11.01 -1.47 -20.23
N PRO A 90 9.79 -1.99 -20.39
CA PRO A 90 9.58 -3.20 -21.17
C PRO A 90 10.09 -3.01 -22.60
N TYR A 91 10.67 -4.06 -23.18
CA TYR A 91 11.22 -4.06 -24.54
C TYR A 91 10.14 -3.98 -25.64
N TYR A 92 8.86 -3.83 -25.27
CA TYR A 92 7.73 -3.66 -26.18
C TYR A 92 6.76 -2.60 -25.64
N PRO A 93 6.21 -1.71 -26.48
CA PRO A 93 5.30 -0.63 -26.08
C PRO A 93 3.92 -1.11 -25.59
N VAL A 94 3.69 -2.42 -25.52
CA VAL A 94 2.39 -3.05 -25.27
C VAL A 94 2.09 -3.17 -23.77
N SER A 95 3.10 -3.18 -22.89
CA SER A 95 2.84 -3.18 -21.44
C SER A 95 2.83 -1.76 -20.89
N ASP A 96 1.71 -1.44 -20.25
CA ASP A 96 1.48 -0.24 -19.47
C ASP A 96 2.17 -0.31 -18.09
N LEU A 97 3.37 -0.90 -18.04
CA LEU A 97 4.17 -1.15 -16.84
C LEU A 97 5.49 -0.37 -16.92
N PHE A 98 5.81 0.36 -15.86
CA PHE A 98 7.10 1.00 -15.65
C PHE A 98 7.69 0.50 -14.34
N ARG A 99 8.82 -0.19 -14.42
CA ARG A 99 9.50 -0.69 -13.24
C ARG A 99 10.64 0.24 -12.85
N LEU A 100 10.66 0.67 -11.61
CA LEU A 100 11.80 1.36 -11.00
C LEU A 100 12.51 0.35 -10.11
N VAL A 101 13.82 0.21 -10.31
CA VAL A 101 14.67 -0.65 -9.49
C VAL A 101 15.78 0.19 -8.88
N ARG A 102 16.06 -0.05 -7.60
CA ARG A 102 17.23 0.47 -6.92
C ARG A 102 17.99 -0.67 -6.28
N ASP A 103 19.21 -0.89 -6.74
CA ASP A 103 19.99 -2.08 -6.39
C ASP A 103 20.48 -2.02 -4.93
N GLU A 104 20.76 -0.83 -4.41
CA GLU A 104 21.32 -0.65 -3.06
C GLU A 104 20.47 -1.29 -1.95
N ASP A 105 19.15 -1.30 -2.09
CA ASP A 105 18.21 -1.85 -1.12
C ASP A 105 17.14 -2.78 -1.72
N SER A 106 17.37 -3.24 -2.96
CA SER A 106 16.43 -4.11 -3.70
C SER A 106 15.01 -3.53 -3.80
N LEU A 107 14.86 -2.20 -3.79
CA LEU A 107 13.56 -1.55 -3.96
C LEU A 107 13.04 -1.80 -5.38
N GLN A 108 11.84 -2.36 -5.49
CA GLN A 108 11.14 -2.53 -6.75
C GLN A 108 9.77 -1.83 -6.69
N LEU A 109 9.58 -0.85 -7.58
CA LEU A 109 8.29 -0.16 -7.75
C LEU A 109 7.73 -0.44 -9.14
N ASP A 110 6.54 -0.98 -9.20
CA ASP A 110 5.84 -1.26 -10.45
C ASP A 110 4.69 -0.27 -10.65
N PHE A 111 4.86 0.65 -11.58
CA PHE A 111 3.83 1.62 -11.97
C PHE A 111 3.03 1.09 -13.15
N MET A 112 1.73 0.90 -12.96
CA MET A 112 0.81 0.41 -13.99
C MET A 112 -0.27 1.44 -14.29
N SER A 113 -0.72 1.53 -15.55
CA SER A 113 -1.92 2.32 -15.89
C SER A 113 -3.20 1.51 -16.07
N VAL A 114 -3.09 0.19 -16.18
CA VAL A 114 -4.24 -0.72 -16.29
C VAL A 114 -3.96 -1.99 -15.48
N ILE A 115 -4.99 -2.47 -14.77
CA ILE A 115 -4.97 -3.78 -14.09
C ILE A 115 -6.28 -4.52 -14.36
N HIS A 116 -6.25 -5.85 -14.31
CA HIS A 116 -7.45 -6.67 -14.42
C HIS A 116 -8.41 -6.38 -13.26
N GLY A 117 -9.72 -6.52 -13.51
CA GLY A 117 -10.75 -6.39 -12.47
C GLY A 117 -11.04 -4.95 -12.00
N VAL A 118 -10.35 -3.94 -12.53
CA VAL A 118 -10.60 -2.52 -12.21
C VAL A 118 -11.01 -1.76 -13.47
N ARG A 119 -12.17 -1.10 -13.40
CA ARG A 119 -12.78 -0.41 -14.54
C ARG A 119 -12.02 0.85 -14.96
N SER A 120 -11.56 1.64 -13.99
CA SER A 120 -10.81 2.88 -14.23
C SER A 120 -10.05 3.32 -12.99
N TYR A 121 -9.05 4.19 -13.19
CA TYR A 121 -8.33 4.85 -12.11
C TYR A 121 -9.28 5.58 -11.15
N ASP A 122 -10.24 6.35 -11.67
CA ASP A 122 -11.16 7.14 -10.85
C ASP A 122 -12.10 6.27 -10.01
N ALA A 123 -12.56 5.14 -10.57
CA ALA A 123 -13.37 4.18 -9.83
C ALA A 123 -12.58 3.60 -8.65
N LEU A 124 -11.32 3.23 -8.86
CA LEU A 124 -10.46 2.73 -7.78
C LEU A 124 -10.17 3.82 -6.75
N ARG A 125 -9.82 5.03 -7.21
CA ARG A 125 -9.51 6.19 -6.36
C ARG A 125 -10.66 6.53 -5.43
N SER A 126 -11.90 6.51 -5.93
CA SER A 126 -13.09 6.85 -5.15
C SER A 126 -13.30 5.98 -3.90
N ARG A 127 -12.73 4.77 -3.89
CA ARG A 127 -12.78 3.81 -2.78
C ARG A 127 -11.46 3.65 -2.05
N ALA A 128 -10.40 4.31 -2.52
CA ALA A 128 -9.08 4.22 -1.90
C ALA A 128 -9.05 5.00 -0.58
N THR A 129 -8.31 4.47 0.40
CA THR A 129 -8.13 5.08 1.70
C THR A 129 -6.73 5.68 1.81
N LYS A 130 -6.61 6.86 2.40
CA LYS A 130 -5.30 7.43 2.76
C LYS A 130 -4.78 6.78 4.03
N ILE A 131 -3.57 6.23 3.97
CA ILE A 131 -2.85 5.73 5.14
C ILE A 131 -1.72 6.71 5.47
N ASP A 132 -1.64 7.11 6.74
CA ASP A 132 -0.53 7.90 7.27
C ASP A 132 0.64 6.99 7.64
N LEU A 133 1.81 7.35 7.16
CA LEU A 133 3.08 6.64 7.35
C LEU A 133 4.05 7.52 8.13
N GLY A 134 3.59 8.17 9.21
CA GLY A 134 4.42 9.06 10.01
C GLY A 134 4.65 10.41 9.33
N GLY A 135 3.57 11.05 8.85
CA GLY A 135 3.60 12.37 8.23
C GLY A 135 3.59 12.35 6.70
N GLU A 136 3.87 11.19 6.08
CA GLU A 136 3.69 10.97 4.64
C GLU A 136 2.40 10.19 4.40
N GLN A 137 1.70 10.50 3.31
CA GLN A 137 0.43 9.85 2.96
C GLN A 137 0.54 9.03 1.70
N ILE A 138 -0.06 7.83 1.71
CA ILE A 138 -0.24 7.00 0.52
C ILE A 138 -1.70 6.62 0.34
N LEU A 139 -2.19 6.66 -0.91
CA LEU A 139 -3.50 6.13 -1.26
C LEU A 139 -3.39 4.62 -1.39
N VAL A 140 -4.27 3.88 -0.74
CA VAL A 140 -4.31 2.42 -0.73
C VAL A 140 -5.65 1.95 -1.25
N ALA A 141 -5.63 1.08 -2.27
CA ALA A 141 -6.85 0.50 -2.82
C ALA A 141 -7.62 -0.28 -1.77
N ALA A 142 -8.96 -0.21 -1.81
CA ALA A 142 -9.80 -1.02 -0.95
C ALA A 142 -9.50 -2.51 -1.13
N LEU A 143 -9.53 -3.26 -0.04
CA LEU A 143 -9.24 -4.69 -0.06
C LEU A 143 -10.18 -5.47 -1.01
N SER A 144 -11.43 -5.04 -1.15
CA SER A 144 -12.39 -5.60 -2.11
C SER A 144 -11.95 -5.44 -3.57
N ASP A 145 -11.37 -4.29 -3.93
CA ASP A 145 -10.83 -4.04 -5.27
C ASP A 145 -9.56 -4.86 -5.54
N ILE A 146 -8.71 -5.05 -4.53
CA ILE A 146 -7.52 -5.91 -4.62
C ILE A 146 -7.96 -7.37 -4.90
N ILE A 147 -8.96 -7.86 -4.16
CA ILE A 147 -9.52 -9.21 -4.36
C ILE A 147 -10.12 -9.34 -5.77
N ALA A 148 -10.91 -8.36 -6.21
CA ALA A 148 -11.50 -8.36 -7.55
C ALA A 148 -10.41 -8.40 -8.63
N SER A 149 -9.35 -7.61 -8.46
CA SER A 149 -8.23 -7.59 -9.41
C SER A 149 -7.50 -8.92 -9.49
N LYS A 150 -7.16 -9.52 -8.35
CA LYS A 150 -6.49 -10.82 -8.29
C LYS A 150 -7.35 -11.96 -8.84
N ARG A 151 -8.65 -11.95 -8.55
CA ARG A 151 -9.60 -12.93 -9.11
C ARG A 151 -9.69 -12.82 -10.64
N ALA A 152 -9.73 -11.60 -11.16
CA ALA A 152 -9.78 -11.36 -12.60
C ALA A 152 -8.45 -11.72 -13.30
N ALA A 153 -7.31 -11.46 -12.66
CA ALA A 153 -6.00 -11.85 -13.19
C ALA A 153 -5.76 -13.37 -13.16
N ASN A 154 -6.32 -14.07 -12.17
CA ASN A 154 -6.32 -15.52 -12.03
C ASN A 154 -4.95 -16.20 -12.24
N ARG A 155 -3.86 -15.56 -11.78
CA ARG A 155 -2.53 -16.17 -11.80
C ARG A 155 -2.38 -17.16 -10.65
N THR A 156 -1.47 -18.11 -10.77
CA THR A 156 -1.22 -19.12 -9.72
C THR A 156 -0.91 -18.49 -8.36
N ARG A 157 -0.05 -17.45 -8.33
CA ARG A 157 0.27 -16.70 -7.11
C ARG A 157 -0.92 -15.90 -6.56
N ASP A 158 -1.78 -15.39 -7.45
CA ASP A 158 -2.97 -14.65 -7.04
C ASP A 158 -3.98 -15.58 -6.36
N ARG A 159 -4.22 -16.77 -6.92
CA ARG A 159 -5.11 -17.78 -6.31
C ARG A 159 -4.68 -18.16 -4.89
N ALA A 160 -3.38 -18.32 -4.67
CA ALA A 160 -2.84 -18.74 -3.37
C ALA A 160 -3.16 -17.78 -2.21
N VAL A 161 -3.35 -16.48 -2.49
CA VAL A 161 -3.62 -15.47 -1.45
C VAL A 161 -5.09 -15.09 -1.32
N LEU A 162 -5.94 -15.49 -2.27
CA LEU A 162 -7.33 -15.02 -2.32
C LEU A 162 -8.13 -15.33 -1.05
N ASP A 163 -7.97 -16.51 -0.47
CA ASP A 163 -8.76 -16.90 0.71
C ASP A 163 -8.31 -16.15 1.97
N VAL A 164 -7.01 -15.89 2.10
CA VAL A 164 -6.47 -15.03 3.15
C VAL A 164 -7.05 -13.62 3.03
N LEU A 165 -7.06 -13.04 1.83
CA LEU A 165 -7.59 -11.70 1.59
C LEU A 165 -9.10 -11.60 1.90
N LYS A 166 -9.89 -12.60 1.48
CA LYS A 166 -11.33 -12.65 1.79
C LYS A 166 -11.58 -12.72 3.30
N LYS A 167 -10.77 -13.50 4.03
CA LYS A 167 -10.88 -13.60 5.48
C LYS A 167 -10.57 -12.25 6.14
N THR A 168 -9.48 -11.59 5.74
CA THR A 168 -9.15 -10.24 6.22
C THR A 168 -10.28 -9.25 5.95
N LEU A 169 -10.90 -9.28 4.76
CA LEU A 169 -12.03 -8.42 4.45
C LEU A 169 -13.24 -8.70 5.35
N ALA A 170 -13.59 -9.96 5.56
CA ALA A 170 -14.69 -10.34 6.45
C ALA A 170 -14.44 -9.87 7.90
N GLU A 171 -13.21 -10.00 8.40
CA GLU A 171 -12.82 -9.51 9.72
C GLU A 171 -12.95 -7.98 9.83
N GLN A 172 -12.53 -7.24 8.80
CA GLN A 172 -12.71 -5.78 8.73
C GLN A 172 -14.18 -5.38 8.75
N GLU A 173 -15.04 -6.09 8.00
CA GLU A 173 -16.48 -5.83 7.96
C GLU A 173 -17.14 -6.09 9.32
N VAL A 174 -16.78 -7.18 10.00
CA VAL A 174 -17.25 -7.48 11.36
C VAL A 174 -16.80 -6.40 12.34
N ALA A 175 -15.53 -5.98 12.27
CA ALA A 175 -15.00 -4.92 13.11
C ALA A 175 -15.69 -3.57 12.85
N ALA A 176 -15.97 -3.24 11.59
CA ALA A 176 -16.69 -2.03 11.20
C ALA A 176 -18.13 -2.04 11.74
N ARG A 177 -18.86 -3.16 11.61
CA ARG A 177 -20.21 -3.30 12.16
C ARG A 177 -20.25 -3.14 13.68
N ARG A 178 -19.29 -3.74 14.40
CA ARG A 178 -19.17 -3.60 15.86
C ARG A 178 -18.92 -2.15 16.30
N LYS A 179 -18.15 -1.38 15.54
CA LYS A 179 -17.93 0.05 15.80
C LYS A 179 -19.20 0.88 15.62
N ILE A 180 -20.04 0.51 14.66
CA ILE A 180 -21.33 1.19 14.38
C ILE A 180 -22.37 0.82 15.44
N GLU A 181 -22.44 -0.45 15.87
CA GLU A 181 -23.45 -0.93 16.83
C GLU A 181 -23.16 -0.55 18.31
N GLY A 182 -21.94 -0.09 18.64
CA GLY A 182 -21.53 0.24 20.02
C GLY A 182 -21.44 -0.98 20.95
N PRO A 183 -20.81 -0.88 22.14
CA PRO A 183 -20.81 -1.97 23.10
C PRO A 183 -22.25 -2.21 23.58
N ARG A 184 -22.81 -3.36 23.22
CA ARG A 184 -24.13 -3.82 23.66
C ARG A 184 -24.06 -4.03 25.18
N ASN A 185 -24.47 -3.00 25.94
CA ASN A 185 -24.43 -2.97 27.39
C ASN A 185 -25.28 -4.13 27.94
N ARG A 186 -24.64 -5.24 28.33
CA ARG A 186 -25.31 -6.32 29.06
C ARG A 186 -25.48 -5.83 30.49
N LYS A 187 -26.72 -5.44 30.82
CA LYS A 187 -27.18 -5.30 32.21
C LYS A 187 -27.10 -6.63 32.93
#